data_AF-W8VZL7-F1
#
_entry.id   AF-W8VZL7-F1
#
_cell.length_a   1.000
_cell.length_b   1.000
_cell.length_c   1.000
_cell.angle_alpha   90.00
_cell.angle_beta   90.00
_cell.angle_gamma   90.00
#
_symmetry.space_group_name_H-M   'P 1'
#
loop_
_entity.id
_entity.type
_entity.pdbx_description
1 polymer ?
#
loop_
_entity_poly.entity_id
_entity_poly.type
_entity_poly.pdbx_seq_one_letter_code
_entity_poly.pdbx_strand_id
1 'polypeptide(L)'
;MSNIISAAEITNADAIHPGYGFLSENADFSRICEEHKIKFIGASPDMIAKMGDKATAKATMKAAGVPCVPGSDGIIEDFDDCVKVAKETGYPVMLKATAGGGGKGMRAVWSEDKLKAAWDSARQESKAAFGNDDMYMEKLIEEPRHIEIQVVGDSYGKACHLSERDCSVQRRHQKLTEEVPSPFMTKKLRKDMGEAAVRAAEFIAYEGAGTVEFLVDKHRNFYFMEMNTRIQVEHPITEQVIDFDLIREQILVAAGTKISGKNYEPSLHSIECRINAEDPYHDFRPSPGKITTLHAPGGHGVRLDTHVYAGYSIPPNYDSMIAKLITTARTRQEAIDKMKRALDEFVIEGVKTTIPFHRQLMDEPAYVKGEYTTAFMNTFKMKPQED
;
A
#
# COMPACT_ATOMS: atom_id res chain seq x y z
N MET A 1 16.75 18.99 -2.63
CA MET A 1 17.36 18.30 -3.79
C MET A 1 18.78 18.76 -4.01
N SER A 2 19.05 20.05 -4.27
CA SER A 2 20.42 20.58 -4.47
C SER A 2 21.44 20.13 -3.42
N ASN A 3 21.15 20.31 -2.12
CA ASN A 3 22.07 19.91 -1.05
C ASN A 3 22.40 18.40 -1.05
N ILE A 4 21.48 17.54 -1.52
CA ILE A 4 21.71 16.09 -1.60
C ILE A 4 22.66 15.78 -2.75
N ILE A 5 22.46 16.41 -3.91
CA ILE A 5 23.33 16.25 -5.08
C ILE A 5 24.73 16.79 -4.77
N SER A 6 24.84 17.96 -4.15
CA SER A 6 26.14 18.50 -3.73
C SER A 6 26.86 17.57 -2.76
N ALA A 7 26.13 16.94 -1.82
CA ALA A 7 26.73 15.97 -0.93
C ALA A 7 27.27 14.74 -1.70
N ALA A 8 26.50 14.20 -2.65
CA ALA A 8 26.91 13.09 -3.49
C ALA A 8 28.12 13.41 -4.37
N GLU A 9 28.18 14.61 -4.95
CA GLU A 9 29.34 15.06 -5.73
C GLU A 9 30.60 15.22 -4.87
N ILE A 10 30.48 15.85 -3.68
CA ILE A 10 31.62 16.07 -2.78
C ILE A 10 32.18 14.74 -2.26
N THR A 11 31.32 13.75 -2.02
CA THR A 11 31.75 12.42 -1.55
C THR A 11 32.12 11.46 -2.67
N ASN A 12 31.93 11.85 -3.94
CA ASN A 12 32.05 10.98 -5.11
C ASN A 12 31.18 9.72 -5.02
N ALA A 13 29.93 9.88 -4.59
CA ALA A 13 28.97 8.77 -4.58
C ALA A 13 28.51 8.43 -6.01
N ASP A 14 28.62 7.16 -6.40
CA ASP A 14 28.18 6.68 -7.72
C ASP A 14 26.66 6.58 -7.85
N ALA A 15 25.95 6.44 -6.71
CA ALA A 15 24.53 6.15 -6.69
C ALA A 15 23.84 6.72 -5.46
N ILE A 16 22.53 6.99 -5.58
CA ILE A 16 21.66 7.40 -4.48
C ILE A 16 20.50 6.41 -4.37
N HIS A 17 20.35 5.80 -3.19
CA HIS A 17 19.16 5.04 -2.83
C HIS A 17 18.16 5.98 -2.11
N PRO A 18 16.99 6.27 -2.69
CA PRO A 18 16.07 7.24 -2.10
C PRO A 18 15.21 6.67 -0.97
N GLY A 19 15.25 5.34 -0.77
CA GLY A 19 14.42 4.66 0.23
C GLY A 19 12.95 4.73 -0.15
N TYR A 20 12.11 5.13 0.80
CA TYR A 20 10.69 5.37 0.60
C TYR A 20 10.27 6.74 1.18
N GLY A 21 9.16 7.30 0.68
CA GLY A 21 8.75 8.66 1.02
C GLY A 21 9.74 9.73 0.48
N PHE A 22 9.61 10.96 0.96
CA PHE A 22 10.46 12.09 0.58
C PHE A 22 10.61 12.26 -0.95
N LEU A 23 11.76 11.89 -1.52
CA LEU A 23 12.12 12.09 -2.93
C LEU A 23 12.11 10.79 -3.75
N SER A 24 11.70 9.66 -3.16
CA SER A 24 11.72 8.34 -3.82
C SER A 24 10.78 8.20 -5.01
N GLU A 25 9.72 9.01 -5.07
CA GLU A 25 8.77 9.07 -6.19
C GLU A 25 8.79 10.47 -6.83
N ASN A 26 9.91 11.18 -6.73
CA ASN A 26 10.07 12.50 -7.34
C ASN A 26 10.81 12.38 -8.69
N ALA A 27 10.08 12.56 -9.79
CA ALA A 27 10.62 12.43 -11.15
C ALA A 27 11.76 13.43 -11.42
N ASP A 28 11.65 14.66 -10.91
CA ASP A 28 12.69 15.67 -11.09
C ASP A 28 13.98 15.31 -10.35
N PHE A 29 13.88 14.71 -9.16
CA PHE A 29 15.05 14.25 -8.42
C PHE A 29 15.76 13.10 -9.15
N SER A 30 15.01 12.13 -9.67
CA SER A 30 15.55 11.06 -10.51
C SER A 30 16.25 11.64 -11.76
N ARG A 31 15.66 12.67 -12.39
CA ARG A 31 16.23 13.34 -13.57
C ARG A 31 17.52 14.08 -13.24
N ILE A 32 17.55 14.82 -12.13
CA ILE A 32 18.75 15.51 -11.67
C ILE A 32 19.88 14.52 -11.38
N CYS A 33 19.58 13.35 -10.79
CA CYS A 33 20.58 12.31 -10.61
C CYS A 33 21.18 11.86 -11.95
N GLU A 34 20.34 11.61 -12.97
CA GLU A 34 20.77 11.24 -14.31
C GLU A 34 21.66 12.31 -14.98
N GLU A 35 21.24 13.59 -14.92
CA GLU A 35 21.99 14.73 -15.47
C GLU A 35 23.38 14.89 -14.84
N HIS A 36 23.49 14.58 -13.54
CA HIS A 36 24.74 14.60 -12.78
C HIS A 36 25.52 13.28 -12.83
N LYS A 37 25.06 12.30 -13.63
CA LYS A 37 25.68 10.96 -13.77
C LYS A 37 25.77 10.18 -12.45
N ILE A 38 24.83 10.41 -11.55
CA ILE A 38 24.64 9.65 -10.31
C ILE A 38 23.52 8.64 -10.55
N LYS A 39 23.76 7.34 -10.33
CA LYS A 39 22.71 6.34 -10.54
C LYS A 39 21.63 6.48 -9.47
N PHE A 40 20.41 6.83 -9.90
CA PHE A 40 19.23 6.71 -9.06
C PHE A 40 18.87 5.23 -8.91
N ILE A 41 18.90 4.70 -7.69
CA ILE A 41 18.55 3.29 -7.43
C ILE A 41 17.02 3.18 -7.33
N GLY A 42 16.38 3.01 -8.48
CA GLY A 42 14.92 2.92 -8.60
C GLY A 42 14.43 3.34 -10.00
N ALA A 43 13.16 3.71 -10.07
CA ALA A 43 12.50 4.04 -11.33
C ALA A 43 13.07 5.30 -12.01
N SER A 44 13.09 5.28 -13.35
CA SER A 44 13.47 6.43 -14.17
C SER A 44 12.45 7.60 -14.03
N PRO A 45 12.81 8.83 -14.41
CA PRO A 45 11.91 9.98 -14.36
C PRO A 45 10.58 9.73 -15.10
N ASP A 46 10.66 9.10 -16.28
CA ASP A 46 9.49 8.80 -17.11
C ASP A 46 8.60 7.73 -16.49
N MET A 47 9.18 6.72 -15.84
CA MET A 47 8.44 5.70 -15.11
C MET A 47 7.69 6.31 -13.91
N ILE A 48 8.36 7.16 -13.14
CA ILE A 48 7.76 7.88 -12.02
C ILE A 48 6.62 8.77 -12.53
N ALA A 49 6.84 9.54 -13.60
CA ALA A 49 5.84 10.44 -14.16
C ALA A 49 4.60 9.70 -14.68
N LYS A 50 4.78 8.56 -15.37
CA LYS A 50 3.67 7.73 -15.89
C LYS A 50 2.78 7.16 -14.78
N MET A 51 3.35 6.92 -13.59
CA MET A 51 2.65 6.28 -12.48
C MET A 51 2.28 7.25 -11.34
N GLY A 52 2.81 8.48 -11.35
CA GLY A 52 2.61 9.46 -10.28
C GLY A 52 1.25 10.16 -10.29
N ASP A 53 0.61 10.28 -11.46
CA ASP A 53 -0.75 10.80 -11.58
C ASP A 53 -1.76 9.67 -11.77
N LYS A 54 -2.87 9.68 -11.02
CA LYS A 54 -3.86 8.61 -11.02
C LYS A 54 -4.54 8.41 -12.38
N ALA A 55 -4.81 9.49 -13.12
CA ALA A 55 -5.46 9.37 -14.43
C ALA A 55 -4.50 8.77 -15.46
N THR A 56 -3.25 9.25 -15.46
CA THR A 56 -2.18 8.74 -16.34
C THR A 56 -1.84 7.28 -16.01
N ALA A 57 -1.74 6.93 -14.73
CA ALA A 57 -1.51 5.56 -14.26
C ALA A 57 -2.65 4.64 -14.69
N LYS A 58 -3.92 5.03 -14.47
CA LYS A 58 -5.09 4.24 -14.88
C LYS A 58 -5.13 4.04 -16.40
N ALA A 59 -4.86 5.08 -17.20
CA ALA A 59 -4.79 4.97 -18.65
C ALA A 59 -3.67 4.02 -19.11
N THR A 60 -2.48 4.14 -18.49
CA THR A 60 -1.33 3.26 -18.75
C THR A 60 -1.65 1.81 -18.42
N MET A 61 -2.29 1.55 -17.28
CA MET A 61 -2.69 0.21 -16.85
C MET A 61 -3.80 -0.39 -17.71
N LYS A 62 -4.78 0.41 -18.14
CA LYS A 62 -5.77 0.00 -19.15
C LYS A 62 -5.07 -0.44 -20.45
N ALA A 63 -4.11 0.35 -20.94
CA ALA A 63 -3.34 0.04 -22.15
C ALA A 63 -2.47 -1.23 -21.99
N ALA A 64 -1.97 -1.50 -20.78
CA ALA A 64 -1.22 -2.70 -20.43
C ALA A 64 -2.11 -3.96 -20.24
N GLY A 65 -3.44 -3.85 -20.36
CA GLY A 65 -4.36 -4.96 -20.12
C GLY A 65 -4.43 -5.38 -18.64
N VAL A 66 -4.19 -4.44 -17.73
CA VAL A 66 -4.35 -4.62 -16.28
C VAL A 66 -5.78 -4.22 -15.90
N PRO A 67 -6.54 -5.08 -15.21
CA PRO A 67 -7.89 -4.74 -14.76
C PRO A 67 -7.87 -3.46 -13.92
N CYS A 68 -8.58 -2.43 -14.36
CA CYS A 68 -8.76 -1.16 -13.63
C CYS A 68 -10.21 -1.04 -13.17
N VAL A 69 -10.48 -0.20 -12.18
CA VAL A 69 -11.87 0.06 -11.72
C VAL A 69 -12.74 0.52 -12.91
N PRO A 70 -13.74 -0.27 -13.33
CA PRO A 70 -14.64 0.08 -14.43
C PRO A 70 -15.44 1.33 -14.08
N GLY A 71 -15.84 2.10 -15.08
CA GLY A 71 -16.52 3.37 -14.88
C GLY A 71 -16.61 4.18 -16.16
N SER A 72 -17.14 5.40 -16.08
CA SER A 72 -17.19 6.32 -17.21
C SER A 72 -15.79 6.81 -17.60
N ASP A 73 -15.56 6.98 -18.89
CA ASP A 73 -14.36 7.65 -19.42
C ASP A 73 -14.55 9.18 -19.37
N GLY A 74 -14.73 9.70 -18.15
CA GLY A 74 -14.96 11.12 -17.89
C GLY A 74 -16.37 11.42 -17.40
N ILE A 75 -16.86 12.61 -17.75
CA ILE A 75 -18.18 13.12 -17.37
C ILE A 75 -19.25 12.41 -18.20
N ILE A 76 -20.32 11.99 -17.53
CA ILE A 76 -21.50 11.39 -18.15
C ILE A 76 -22.40 12.51 -18.67
N GLU A 77 -22.73 12.49 -19.96
CA GLU A 77 -23.40 13.61 -20.64
C GLU A 77 -24.86 13.77 -20.19
N ASP A 78 -25.60 12.67 -20.13
CA ASP A 78 -27.01 12.65 -19.78
C ASP A 78 -27.43 11.34 -19.07
N PHE A 79 -28.73 11.22 -18.78
CA PHE A 79 -29.24 10.04 -18.09
C PHE A 79 -29.21 8.77 -18.97
N ASP A 80 -29.36 8.91 -20.28
CA ASP A 80 -29.34 7.74 -21.18
C ASP A 80 -27.92 7.17 -21.30
N ASP A 81 -26.92 8.05 -21.34
CA ASP A 81 -25.50 7.70 -21.23
C ASP A 81 -25.21 7.05 -19.86
N CYS A 82 -25.73 7.62 -18.77
CA CYS A 82 -25.61 7.06 -17.42
C CYS A 82 -26.11 5.60 -17.34
N VAL A 83 -27.25 5.28 -17.98
CA VAL A 83 -27.79 3.92 -18.02
C VAL A 83 -26.87 2.97 -18.77
N LYS A 84 -26.28 3.39 -19.90
CA LYS A 84 -25.34 2.58 -20.69
C LYS A 84 -24.08 2.28 -19.88
N VAL A 85 -23.44 3.33 -19.33
CA VAL A 85 -22.25 3.20 -18.50
C VAL A 85 -22.50 2.30 -17.28
N ALA A 86 -23.67 2.41 -16.63
CA ALA A 86 -24.00 1.55 -15.49
C ALA A 86 -24.11 0.07 -15.87
N LYS A 87 -24.67 -0.23 -17.04
CA LYS A 87 -24.79 -1.60 -17.55
C LYS A 87 -23.43 -2.19 -17.90
N GLU A 88 -22.56 -1.40 -18.54
CA GLU A 88 -21.20 -1.81 -18.90
C GLU A 88 -20.31 -1.99 -17.67
N THR A 89 -20.41 -1.08 -16.70
CA THR A 89 -19.69 -1.16 -15.41
C THR A 89 -20.20 -2.33 -14.56
N GLY A 90 -21.50 -2.63 -14.65
CA GLY A 90 -22.19 -3.63 -13.87
C GLY A 90 -22.48 -3.16 -12.44
N TYR A 91 -23.68 -3.41 -11.93
CA TYR A 91 -24.07 -3.06 -10.56
C TYR A 91 -23.35 -3.91 -9.49
N PRO A 92 -23.16 -3.40 -8.26
CA PRO A 92 -23.44 -2.02 -7.85
C PRO A 92 -22.42 -1.02 -8.40
N VAL A 93 -22.85 0.23 -8.60
CA VAL A 93 -22.03 1.36 -9.08
C VAL A 93 -22.07 2.52 -8.11
N MET A 94 -21.06 3.38 -8.15
CA MET A 94 -20.99 4.63 -7.40
C MET A 94 -21.04 5.80 -8.38
N LEU A 95 -22.09 6.61 -8.29
CA LEU A 95 -22.14 7.93 -8.92
C LEU A 95 -21.36 8.92 -8.06
N LYS A 96 -20.50 9.72 -8.69
CA LYS A 96 -19.67 10.72 -8.01
C LYS A 96 -19.68 12.05 -8.76
N ALA A 97 -19.80 13.15 -8.04
CA ALA A 97 -19.60 14.49 -8.59
C ALA A 97 -18.12 14.75 -8.89
N THR A 98 -17.81 15.45 -9.98
CA THR A 98 -16.43 15.87 -10.31
C THR A 98 -15.87 16.89 -9.32
N ALA A 99 -16.72 17.81 -8.84
CA ALA A 99 -16.35 18.87 -7.90
C ALA A 99 -16.58 18.50 -6.41
N GLY A 100 -16.95 17.25 -6.12
CA GLY A 100 -17.39 16.82 -4.80
C GLY A 100 -16.26 16.55 -3.79
N GLY A 101 -16.44 17.00 -2.55
CA GLY A 101 -15.58 16.69 -1.40
C GLY A 101 -16.39 16.36 -0.14
N GLY A 102 -15.88 15.48 0.71
CA GLY A 102 -16.52 15.12 1.99
C GLY A 102 -17.79 14.24 1.86
N GLY A 103 -17.92 13.45 0.79
CA GLY A 103 -19.04 12.53 0.57
C GLY A 103 -20.30 13.17 -0.04
N LYS A 104 -20.29 14.48 -0.27
CA LYS A 104 -21.37 15.20 -0.96
C LYS A 104 -21.39 14.89 -2.45
N GLY A 105 -22.57 14.63 -3.02
CA GLY A 105 -22.70 14.28 -4.44
C GLY A 105 -22.25 12.86 -4.80
N MET A 106 -22.18 11.96 -3.81
CA MET A 106 -21.91 10.53 -4.03
C MET A 106 -23.15 9.67 -3.77
N ARG A 107 -23.45 8.71 -4.66
CA ARG A 107 -24.57 7.77 -4.49
C ARG A 107 -24.18 6.36 -4.91
N ALA A 108 -24.29 5.43 -3.96
CA ALA A 108 -24.26 4.00 -4.27
C ALA A 108 -25.58 3.60 -4.93
N VAL A 109 -25.49 2.93 -6.07
CA VAL A 109 -26.63 2.45 -6.85
C VAL A 109 -26.50 0.94 -6.98
N TRP A 110 -27.44 0.22 -6.38
CA TRP A 110 -27.39 -1.24 -6.28
C TRP A 110 -28.07 -1.96 -7.45
N SER A 111 -28.93 -1.27 -8.18
CA SER A 111 -29.74 -1.83 -9.26
C SER A 111 -30.25 -0.75 -10.20
N GLU A 112 -30.63 -1.14 -11.41
CA GLU A 112 -31.08 -0.24 -12.47
C GLU A 112 -32.30 0.62 -12.07
N ASP A 113 -33.26 0.04 -11.33
CA ASP A 113 -34.45 0.75 -10.86
C ASP A 113 -34.15 1.91 -9.89
N LYS A 114 -32.96 1.91 -9.27
CA LYS A 114 -32.52 2.98 -8.36
C LYS A 114 -31.70 4.06 -9.06
N LEU A 115 -31.26 3.83 -10.29
CA LEU A 115 -30.32 4.73 -10.97
C LEU A 115 -30.89 6.13 -11.19
N LYS A 116 -32.14 6.24 -11.64
CA LYS A 116 -32.76 7.54 -11.94
C LYS A 116 -32.84 8.45 -10.72
N ALA A 117 -33.38 7.93 -9.62
CA ALA A 117 -33.49 8.68 -8.37
C ALA A 117 -32.12 9.08 -7.82
N ALA A 118 -31.13 8.19 -7.90
CA ALA A 118 -29.76 8.48 -7.47
C ALA A 118 -29.09 9.55 -8.34
N TRP A 119 -29.24 9.48 -9.66
CA TRP A 119 -28.72 10.45 -10.62
C TRP A 119 -29.26 11.86 -10.37
N ASP A 120 -30.60 12.00 -10.32
CA ASP A 120 -31.24 13.30 -10.13
C ASP A 120 -30.86 13.90 -8.76
N SER A 121 -30.85 13.08 -7.71
CA SER A 121 -30.48 13.52 -6.36
C SER A 121 -29.02 13.95 -6.26
N ALA A 122 -28.08 13.19 -6.84
CA ALA A 122 -26.65 13.49 -6.77
C ALA A 122 -26.32 14.79 -7.52
N ARG A 123 -26.89 14.99 -8.71
CA ARG A 123 -26.73 16.22 -9.49
C ARG A 123 -27.29 17.44 -8.78
N GLN A 124 -28.48 17.33 -8.20
CA GLN A 124 -29.10 18.42 -7.45
C GLN A 124 -28.26 18.83 -6.23
N GLU A 125 -27.74 17.85 -5.49
CA GLU A 125 -26.85 18.11 -4.34
C GLU A 125 -25.54 18.76 -4.79
N SER A 126 -24.90 18.24 -5.83
CA SER A 126 -23.64 18.78 -6.37
C SER A 126 -23.81 20.21 -6.86
N LYS A 127 -24.88 20.49 -7.60
CA LYS A 127 -25.23 21.83 -8.08
C LYS A 127 -25.41 22.81 -6.93
N ALA A 128 -26.13 22.41 -5.89
CA ALA A 128 -26.40 23.25 -4.74
C ALA A 128 -25.15 23.52 -3.90
N ALA A 129 -24.25 22.55 -3.77
CA ALA A 129 -23.06 22.66 -2.93
C ALA A 129 -21.86 23.32 -3.64
N PHE A 130 -21.70 23.06 -4.95
CA PHE A 130 -20.47 23.38 -5.70
C PHE A 130 -20.72 24.11 -7.02
N GLY A 131 -21.98 24.35 -7.41
CA GLY A 131 -22.32 25.01 -8.67
C GLY A 131 -22.03 24.17 -9.92
N ASN A 132 -21.65 22.91 -9.78
CA ASN A 132 -21.32 21.99 -10.86
C ASN A 132 -22.16 20.69 -10.70
N ASP A 133 -22.86 20.28 -11.76
CA ASP A 133 -23.70 19.07 -11.76
C ASP A 133 -23.16 17.94 -12.66
N ASP A 134 -21.88 18.02 -13.03
CA ASP A 134 -21.15 17.00 -13.77
C ASP A 134 -20.92 15.78 -12.87
N MET A 135 -21.24 14.61 -13.43
CA MET A 135 -21.15 13.33 -12.74
C MET A 135 -20.26 12.38 -13.52
N TYR A 136 -19.53 11.54 -12.80
CA TYR A 136 -18.87 10.36 -13.34
C TYR A 136 -19.28 9.13 -12.54
N MET A 137 -19.00 7.95 -13.07
CA MET A 137 -19.37 6.67 -12.46
C MET A 137 -18.15 5.78 -12.32
N GLU A 138 -18.12 5.04 -11.22
CA GLU A 138 -17.17 3.93 -11.04
C GLU A 138 -17.90 2.71 -10.48
N LYS A 139 -17.33 1.53 -10.66
CA LYS A 139 -17.76 0.34 -9.96
C LYS A 139 -17.71 0.57 -8.46
N LEU A 140 -18.78 0.24 -7.75
CA LEU A 140 -18.74 0.20 -6.30
C LEU A 140 -18.02 -1.09 -5.90
N ILE A 141 -16.81 -0.94 -5.35
CA ILE A 141 -16.04 -2.08 -4.85
C ILE A 141 -16.59 -2.46 -3.48
N GLU A 142 -17.21 -3.64 -3.41
CA GLU A 142 -17.81 -4.14 -2.18
C GLU A 142 -16.78 -4.80 -1.27
N GLU A 143 -16.83 -4.46 0.01
CA GLU A 143 -15.98 -5.04 1.05
C GLU A 143 -14.50 -5.14 0.63
N PRO A 144 -13.90 -4.04 0.13
CA PRO A 144 -12.62 -4.11 -0.54
C PRO A 144 -11.52 -4.52 0.43
N ARG A 145 -10.67 -5.42 -0.04
CA ARG A 145 -9.34 -5.66 0.52
C ARG A 145 -8.31 -4.92 -0.28
N HIS A 146 -7.29 -4.43 0.40
CA HIS A 146 -6.11 -3.86 -0.24
C HIS A 146 -5.08 -4.99 -0.35
N ILE A 147 -4.88 -5.50 -1.57
CA ILE A 147 -3.90 -6.54 -1.86
C ILE A 147 -2.96 -6.02 -2.92
N GLU A 148 -1.67 -6.17 -2.67
CA GLU A 148 -0.62 -5.60 -3.51
C GLU A 148 0.38 -6.66 -3.93
N ILE A 149 1.00 -6.52 -5.10
CA ILE A 149 1.97 -7.46 -5.64
C ILE A 149 3.34 -6.79 -5.71
N GLN A 150 4.33 -7.39 -5.06
CA GLN A 150 5.73 -6.99 -5.19
C GLN A 150 6.24 -7.35 -6.57
N VAL A 151 6.88 -6.40 -7.25
CA VAL A 151 7.62 -6.63 -8.50
C VAL A 151 9.07 -6.18 -8.37
N VAL A 152 9.94 -6.80 -9.16
CA VAL A 152 11.29 -6.31 -9.46
C VAL A 152 11.47 -6.34 -10.97
N GLY A 153 12.00 -5.27 -11.53
CA GLY A 153 12.35 -5.18 -12.94
C GLY A 153 13.80 -4.75 -13.16
N ASP A 154 14.39 -5.19 -14.28
CA ASP A 154 15.74 -4.81 -14.70
C ASP A 154 15.75 -3.81 -15.87
N SER A 155 16.93 -3.24 -16.14
CA SER A 155 17.16 -2.31 -17.25
C SER A 155 17.02 -2.93 -18.64
N TYR A 156 16.74 -4.24 -18.74
CA TYR A 156 16.59 -4.97 -20.01
C TYR A 156 15.12 -5.26 -20.33
N GLY A 157 14.19 -4.68 -19.55
CA GLY A 157 12.76 -4.78 -19.78
C GLY A 157 12.15 -6.10 -19.30
N LYS A 158 12.82 -6.83 -18.41
CA LYS A 158 12.26 -8.01 -17.74
C LYS A 158 11.80 -7.66 -16.34
N ALA A 159 10.66 -8.24 -15.94
CA ALA A 159 10.14 -8.15 -14.59
C ALA A 159 9.70 -9.52 -14.06
N CYS A 160 9.72 -9.68 -12.74
CA CYS A 160 9.09 -10.80 -12.06
C CYS A 160 8.31 -10.31 -10.82
N HIS A 161 7.41 -11.16 -10.30
CA HIS A 161 6.71 -10.90 -9.05
C HIS A 161 7.24 -11.73 -7.89
N LEU A 162 7.18 -11.14 -6.69
CA LEU A 162 7.48 -11.78 -5.41
C LEU A 162 6.22 -11.96 -4.56
N SER A 163 5.11 -12.26 -5.24
CA SER A 163 3.79 -12.55 -4.65
C SER A 163 3.14 -11.34 -3.99
N GLU A 164 2.03 -11.59 -3.30
CA GLU A 164 1.16 -10.59 -2.71
C GLU A 164 1.48 -10.25 -1.26
N ARG A 165 0.97 -9.11 -0.81
CA ARG A 165 0.73 -8.78 0.61
C ARG A 165 -0.72 -8.33 0.80
N ASP A 166 -1.33 -8.70 1.92
CA ASP A 166 -2.59 -8.12 2.38
C ASP A 166 -2.29 -6.94 3.30
N CYS A 167 -2.74 -5.75 2.91
CA CYS A 167 -2.51 -4.52 3.65
C CYS A 167 -3.84 -3.91 4.10
N SER A 168 -4.90 -4.71 4.22
CA SER A 168 -6.27 -4.21 4.44
C SER A 168 -6.49 -3.60 5.83
N VAL A 169 -5.69 -3.93 6.84
CA VAL A 169 -5.82 -3.33 8.18
C VAL A 169 -5.20 -1.93 8.16
N GLN A 170 -6.06 -0.93 7.96
CA GLN A 170 -5.67 0.46 7.77
C GLN A 170 -6.50 1.40 8.64
N ARG A 171 -5.90 2.53 9.06
CA ARG A 171 -6.60 3.64 9.68
C ARG A 171 -6.36 4.91 8.86
N ARG A 172 -7.42 5.59 8.45
CA ARG A 172 -7.33 6.82 7.62
C ARG A 172 -6.40 6.64 6.41
N HIS A 173 -6.51 5.49 5.74
CA HIS A 173 -5.67 5.07 4.60
C HIS A 173 -4.19 4.84 4.91
N GLN A 174 -3.79 4.79 6.18
CA GLN A 174 -2.46 4.38 6.61
C GLN A 174 -2.48 2.91 7.03
N LYS A 175 -1.61 2.10 6.43
CA LYS A 175 -1.44 0.69 6.78
C LYS A 175 -0.88 0.56 8.20
N LEU A 176 -1.43 -0.36 8.99
CA LEU A 176 -1.04 -0.62 10.38
C LEU A 176 -0.39 -2.00 10.54
N THR A 177 -0.98 -2.99 9.87
CA THR A 177 -0.54 -4.38 9.89
C THR A 177 -0.67 -4.96 8.49
N GLU A 178 0.35 -5.68 8.08
CA GLU A 178 0.47 -6.29 6.77
C GLU A 178 0.81 -7.78 6.91
N GLU A 179 0.30 -8.62 6.03
CA GLU A 179 0.61 -10.05 6.07
C GLU A 179 0.76 -10.70 4.69
N VAL A 180 1.54 -11.77 4.65
CA VAL A 180 1.76 -12.61 3.46
C VAL A 180 1.83 -14.09 3.86
N PRO A 181 1.26 -15.00 3.08
CA PRO A 181 0.25 -14.76 2.03
C PRO A 181 -1.02 -14.12 2.60
N SER A 182 -1.78 -13.41 1.75
CA SER A 182 -3.10 -12.93 2.15
C SER A 182 -4.00 -14.12 2.52
N PRO A 183 -4.74 -14.07 3.65
CA PRO A 183 -5.70 -15.11 4.00
C PRO A 183 -6.88 -15.15 3.02
N PHE A 184 -7.07 -14.08 2.24
CA PHE A 184 -8.07 -14.03 1.20
C PHE A 184 -7.58 -14.61 -0.11
N MET A 185 -6.32 -15.01 -0.27
CA MET A 185 -5.77 -15.41 -1.57
C MET A 185 -6.17 -16.85 -1.98
N THR A 186 -6.32 -17.08 -3.30
CA THR A 186 -6.38 -18.44 -3.89
C THR A 186 -5.25 -18.60 -4.89
N LYS A 187 -4.92 -19.84 -5.28
CA LYS A 187 -3.90 -20.10 -6.32
C LYS A 187 -4.21 -19.39 -7.64
N LYS A 188 -5.49 -19.42 -8.07
CA LYS A 188 -5.93 -18.74 -9.29
C LYS A 188 -5.79 -17.23 -9.17
N LEU A 189 -6.31 -16.64 -8.08
CA LEU A 189 -6.25 -15.20 -7.87
C LEU A 189 -4.79 -14.70 -7.82
N ARG A 190 -3.90 -15.42 -7.11
CA ARG A 190 -2.48 -15.09 -7.03
C ARG A 190 -1.82 -15.09 -8.40
N LYS A 191 -2.08 -16.14 -9.19
CA LYS A 191 -1.57 -16.24 -10.56
C LYS A 191 -2.04 -15.07 -11.41
N ASP A 192 -3.35 -14.79 -11.42
CA ASP A 192 -3.94 -13.75 -12.27
C ASP A 192 -3.42 -12.34 -11.88
N MET A 193 -3.32 -12.05 -10.58
CA MET A 193 -2.80 -10.78 -10.07
C MET A 193 -1.29 -10.65 -10.31
N GLY A 194 -0.52 -11.73 -10.10
CA GLY A 194 0.92 -11.77 -10.37
C GLY A 194 1.24 -11.53 -11.84
N GLU A 195 0.51 -12.19 -12.74
CA GLU A 195 0.64 -11.96 -14.19
C GLU A 195 0.25 -10.53 -14.58
N ALA A 196 -0.80 -9.96 -13.97
CA ALA A 196 -1.18 -8.58 -14.20
C ALA A 196 -0.09 -7.58 -13.75
N ALA A 197 0.51 -7.81 -12.57
CA ALA A 197 1.59 -6.97 -12.05
C ALA A 197 2.87 -7.05 -12.90
N VAL A 198 3.24 -8.25 -13.37
CA VAL A 198 4.39 -8.41 -14.30
C VAL A 198 4.11 -7.70 -15.63
N ARG A 199 2.91 -7.85 -16.21
CA ARG A 199 2.53 -7.12 -17.43
C ARG A 199 2.61 -5.60 -17.23
N ALA A 200 2.13 -5.10 -16.09
CA ALA A 200 2.23 -3.68 -15.75
C ALA A 200 3.69 -3.20 -15.75
N ALA A 201 4.56 -3.93 -15.06
CA ALA A 201 5.97 -3.60 -14.92
C ALA A 201 6.73 -3.67 -16.26
N GLU A 202 6.55 -4.74 -17.04
CA GLU A 202 7.18 -4.88 -18.35
C GLU A 202 6.67 -3.81 -19.34
N PHE A 203 5.38 -3.44 -19.31
CA PHE A 203 4.80 -2.44 -20.20
C PHE A 203 5.44 -1.04 -20.02
N ILE A 204 5.77 -0.67 -18.78
CA ILE A 204 6.45 0.60 -18.48
C ILE A 204 7.98 0.46 -18.47
N ALA A 205 8.51 -0.71 -18.82
CA ALA A 205 9.94 -1.07 -18.73
C ALA A 205 10.53 -0.81 -17.34
N TYR A 206 9.78 -1.13 -16.29
CA TYR A 206 10.10 -0.77 -14.91
C TYR A 206 11.48 -1.30 -14.47
N GLU A 207 12.28 -0.45 -13.81
CA GLU A 207 13.56 -0.82 -13.19
C GLU A 207 13.50 -0.63 -11.67
N GLY A 208 14.03 -1.58 -10.92
CA GLY A 208 14.07 -1.55 -9.46
C GLY A 208 12.96 -2.37 -8.81
N ALA A 209 12.78 -2.19 -7.50
CA ALA A 209 11.67 -2.78 -6.75
C ALA A 209 10.51 -1.80 -6.68
N GLY A 210 9.31 -2.30 -6.96
CA GLY A 210 8.07 -1.54 -6.91
C GLY A 210 6.90 -2.42 -6.55
N THR A 211 5.75 -1.83 -6.32
CA THR A 211 4.55 -2.57 -5.92
C THR A 211 3.36 -2.12 -6.72
N VAL A 212 2.60 -3.08 -7.26
CA VAL A 212 1.32 -2.83 -7.92
C VAL A 212 0.20 -3.11 -6.93
N GLU A 213 -0.56 -2.08 -6.55
CA GLU A 213 -1.62 -2.17 -5.56
C GLU A 213 -2.98 -2.39 -6.22
N PHE A 214 -3.80 -3.27 -5.63
CA PHE A 214 -5.14 -3.60 -6.10
C PHE A 214 -6.16 -3.50 -4.98
N LEU A 215 -7.37 -3.07 -5.34
CA LEU A 215 -8.57 -3.36 -4.55
C LEU A 215 -9.16 -4.68 -5.00
N VAL A 216 -9.39 -5.59 -4.06
CA VAL A 216 -10.00 -6.90 -4.31
C VAL A 216 -11.35 -6.95 -3.63
N ASP A 217 -12.43 -7.13 -4.40
CA ASP A 217 -13.79 -7.21 -3.87
C ASP A 217 -14.10 -8.57 -3.22
N LYS A 218 -15.24 -8.67 -2.53
CA LYS A 218 -15.72 -9.92 -1.92
C LYS A 218 -15.88 -11.09 -2.90
N HIS A 219 -16.00 -10.81 -4.20
CA HIS A 219 -16.12 -11.80 -5.27
C HIS A 219 -14.76 -12.19 -5.88
N ARG A 220 -13.65 -11.64 -5.36
CA ARG A 220 -12.27 -11.86 -5.82
C ARG A 220 -12.00 -11.29 -7.21
N ASN A 221 -12.77 -10.30 -7.64
CA ASN A 221 -12.35 -9.44 -8.74
C ASN A 221 -11.36 -8.42 -8.19
N PHE A 222 -10.29 -8.16 -8.94
CA PHE A 222 -9.25 -7.23 -8.55
C PHE A 222 -9.16 -6.08 -9.53
N TYR A 223 -8.85 -4.89 -9.02
CA TYR A 223 -8.82 -3.65 -9.78
C TYR A 223 -7.60 -2.84 -9.36
N PHE A 224 -6.78 -2.47 -10.34
CA PHE A 224 -5.63 -1.61 -10.15
C PHE A 224 -6.04 -0.33 -9.45
N MET A 225 -5.29 0.01 -8.41
CA MET A 225 -5.48 1.20 -7.61
C MET A 225 -4.35 2.20 -7.85
N GLU A 226 -3.12 1.77 -7.62
CA GLU A 226 -1.91 2.55 -7.87
C GLU A 226 -0.69 1.63 -8.02
N MET A 227 0.45 2.22 -8.38
CA MET A 227 1.73 1.55 -8.31
C MET A 227 2.67 2.46 -7.54
N ASN A 228 3.29 1.95 -6.48
CA ASN A 228 4.38 2.65 -5.84
C ASN A 228 5.67 2.30 -6.58
N THR A 229 6.32 3.30 -7.17
CA THR A 229 7.53 3.11 -7.99
C THR A 229 8.79 3.11 -7.13
N ARG A 230 8.72 2.46 -5.97
CA ARG A 230 9.75 2.40 -4.94
C ARG A 230 9.56 1.18 -4.03
N ILE A 231 10.53 0.93 -3.16
CA ILE A 231 10.36 0.01 -2.04
C ILE A 231 9.26 0.51 -1.09
N GLN A 232 8.57 -0.42 -0.44
CA GLN A 232 7.55 -0.13 0.58
C GLN A 232 8.04 -0.51 1.97
N VAL A 233 7.34 -0.05 3.00
CA VAL A 233 7.70 -0.26 4.41
C VAL A 233 7.65 -1.76 4.74
N GLU A 234 6.60 -2.40 4.26
CA GLU A 234 6.18 -3.79 4.42
C GLU A 234 6.92 -4.79 3.50
N HIS A 235 7.99 -4.39 2.81
CA HIS A 235 8.81 -5.32 2.05
C HIS A 235 9.40 -6.49 2.89
N PRO A 236 9.74 -6.36 4.19
CA PRO A 236 10.37 -7.44 4.95
C PRO A 236 9.54 -8.72 4.99
N ILE A 237 8.22 -8.63 5.06
CA ILE A 237 7.37 -9.83 5.12
C ILE A 237 7.46 -10.65 3.83
N THR A 238 7.63 -9.99 2.67
CA THR A 238 7.92 -10.66 1.39
C THR A 238 9.32 -11.30 1.41
N GLU A 239 10.34 -10.59 1.91
CA GLU A 239 11.69 -11.14 2.03
C GLU A 239 11.70 -12.41 2.89
N GLN A 240 10.97 -12.41 4.01
CA GLN A 240 10.95 -13.51 4.98
C GLN A 240 10.32 -14.80 4.44
N VAL A 241 9.30 -14.71 3.59
CA VAL A 241 8.58 -15.90 3.09
C VAL A 241 9.16 -16.46 1.79
N ILE A 242 10.00 -15.69 1.10
CA ILE A 242 10.65 -16.05 -0.16
C ILE A 242 12.16 -16.30 0.02
N ASP A 243 12.76 -15.76 1.08
CA ASP A 243 14.22 -15.70 1.27
C ASP A 243 14.91 -14.91 0.15
N PHE A 244 14.49 -13.66 -0.01
CA PHE A 244 14.95 -12.77 -1.08
C PHE A 244 15.18 -11.36 -0.54
N ASP A 245 16.41 -10.85 -0.66
CA ASP A 245 16.80 -9.52 -0.19
C ASP A 245 16.48 -8.46 -1.25
N LEU A 246 15.40 -7.71 -1.04
CA LEU A 246 14.88 -6.73 -2.00
C LEU A 246 15.78 -5.50 -2.09
N ILE A 247 16.39 -5.07 -0.98
CA ILE A 247 17.29 -3.91 -0.97
C ILE A 247 18.56 -4.22 -1.76
N ARG A 248 19.12 -5.41 -1.55
CA ARG A 248 20.26 -5.89 -2.34
C ARG A 248 19.90 -5.98 -3.82
N GLU A 249 18.72 -6.52 -4.15
CA GLU A 249 18.30 -6.67 -5.55
C GLU A 249 18.13 -5.30 -6.22
N GLN A 250 17.57 -4.30 -5.54
CA GLN A 250 17.49 -2.93 -6.06
C GLN A 250 18.86 -2.38 -6.47
N ILE A 251 19.89 -2.60 -5.64
CA ILE A 251 21.26 -2.18 -5.93
C ILE A 251 21.82 -2.95 -7.14
N LEU A 252 21.59 -4.26 -7.20
CA LEU A 252 22.08 -5.11 -8.30
C LEU A 252 21.48 -4.72 -9.66
N VAL A 253 20.16 -4.51 -9.73
CA VAL A 253 19.50 -4.12 -10.99
C VAL A 253 19.89 -2.71 -11.40
N ALA A 254 20.05 -1.78 -10.44
CA ALA A 254 20.56 -0.45 -10.72
C ALA A 254 22.01 -0.48 -11.24
N ALA A 255 22.81 -1.46 -10.82
CA ALA A 255 24.15 -1.73 -11.35
C ALA A 255 24.15 -2.47 -12.71
N GLY A 256 22.99 -2.73 -13.31
CA GLY A 256 22.85 -3.37 -14.62
C GLY A 256 22.85 -4.90 -14.58
N THR A 257 22.67 -5.51 -13.40
CA THR A 257 22.50 -6.96 -13.27
C THR A 257 21.13 -7.38 -13.76
N LYS A 258 21.07 -8.47 -14.53
CA LYS A 258 19.81 -9.06 -14.99
C LYS A 258 19.13 -9.82 -13.87
N ILE A 259 17.80 -9.69 -13.77
CA ILE A 259 17.02 -10.54 -12.88
C ILE A 259 16.90 -11.95 -13.44
N SER A 260 16.57 -12.92 -12.58
CA SER A 260 16.29 -14.30 -13.02
C SER A 260 15.04 -14.41 -13.91
N GLY A 261 14.11 -13.46 -13.80
CA GLY A 261 12.79 -13.49 -14.44
C GLY A 261 11.84 -14.54 -13.84
N LYS A 262 12.25 -15.24 -12.78
CA LYS A 262 11.42 -16.23 -12.09
C LYS A 262 10.42 -15.53 -11.18
N ASN A 263 9.16 -15.96 -11.24
CA ASN A 263 8.15 -15.57 -10.26
C ASN A 263 8.27 -16.41 -8.98
N TYR A 264 8.06 -15.76 -7.84
CA TYR A 264 8.17 -16.39 -6.52
C TYR A 264 6.81 -16.43 -5.82
N GLU A 265 6.59 -17.51 -5.07
CA GLU A 265 5.41 -17.72 -4.22
C GLU A 265 5.87 -17.93 -2.77
N PRO A 266 5.07 -17.51 -1.77
CA PRO A 266 5.44 -17.61 -0.36
C PRO A 266 5.45 -19.07 0.10
N SER A 267 6.49 -19.43 0.85
CA SER A 267 6.65 -20.76 1.45
C SER A 267 6.29 -20.81 2.95
N LEU A 268 6.13 -19.64 3.55
CA LEU A 268 5.85 -19.41 4.96
C LEU A 268 4.76 -18.34 5.10
N HIS A 269 4.39 -18.04 6.34
CA HIS A 269 3.54 -16.90 6.69
C HIS A 269 4.36 -15.87 7.44
N SER A 270 4.19 -14.59 7.11
CA SER A 270 4.82 -13.48 7.81
C SER A 270 3.85 -12.33 8.03
N ILE A 271 3.95 -11.69 9.19
CA ILE A 271 3.12 -10.55 9.62
C ILE A 271 4.04 -9.43 10.08
N GLU A 272 3.78 -8.20 9.64
CA GLU A 272 4.44 -6.99 10.11
C GLU A 272 3.45 -6.13 10.91
N CYS A 273 3.90 -5.64 12.07
CA CYS A 273 3.22 -4.62 12.85
C CYS A 273 4.09 -3.35 12.85
N ARG A 274 3.50 -2.22 12.44
CA ARG A 274 4.14 -0.90 12.53
C ARG A 274 4.06 -0.37 13.95
N ILE A 275 5.21 -0.33 14.64
CA ILE A 275 5.31 0.21 15.99
C ILE A 275 5.54 1.71 15.88
N ASN A 276 4.50 2.48 16.19
CA ASN A 276 4.49 3.93 16.12
C ASN A 276 4.47 4.52 17.53
N ALA A 277 5.11 5.67 17.71
CA ALA A 277 5.02 6.50 18.90
C ALA A 277 3.69 7.27 18.89
N GLU A 278 2.60 6.55 19.10
CA GLU A 278 1.23 7.04 19.13
C GLU A 278 0.47 6.44 20.31
N ASP A 279 -0.56 7.14 20.79
CA ASP A 279 -1.41 6.69 21.89
C ASP A 279 -2.74 6.13 21.35
N PRO A 280 -2.88 4.81 21.15
CA PRO A 280 -4.06 4.21 20.52
C PRO A 280 -5.34 4.40 21.35
N TYR A 281 -5.23 4.66 22.66
CA TYR A 281 -6.38 4.94 23.53
C TYR A 281 -6.91 6.37 23.38
N HIS A 282 -6.15 7.27 22.75
CA HIS A 282 -6.50 8.66 22.53
C HIS A 282 -6.47 8.99 21.03
N ASP A 283 -7.22 8.22 20.24
CA ASP A 283 -7.31 8.35 18.78
C ASP A 283 -5.94 8.40 18.09
N PHE A 284 -5.00 7.56 18.55
CA PHE A 284 -3.65 7.44 17.99
C PHE A 284 -2.94 8.79 17.86
N ARG A 285 -3.14 9.71 18.81
CA ARG A 285 -2.41 10.98 18.81
C ARG A 285 -0.90 10.70 18.87
N PRO A 286 -0.06 11.44 18.13
CA PRO A 286 1.39 11.30 18.21
C PRO A 286 1.91 11.52 19.65
N SER A 287 2.93 10.76 20.01
CA SER A 287 3.60 10.78 21.32
C SER A 287 5.12 10.90 21.14
N PRO A 288 5.63 12.00 20.53
CA PRO A 288 7.07 12.23 20.46
C PRO A 288 7.65 12.43 21.87
N GLY A 289 8.91 12.09 22.05
CA GLY A 289 9.55 12.13 23.37
C GLY A 289 10.82 11.30 23.43
N LYS A 290 11.43 11.26 24.62
CA LYS A 290 12.66 10.50 24.85
C LYS A 290 12.32 9.08 25.28
N ILE A 291 12.84 8.10 24.58
CA ILE A 291 12.79 6.70 24.98
C ILE A 291 13.73 6.52 26.17
N THR A 292 13.21 6.17 27.33
CA THR A 292 14.01 5.95 28.55
C THR A 292 14.52 4.52 28.65
N THR A 293 13.70 3.56 28.22
CA THR A 293 13.99 2.13 28.26
C THR A 293 13.54 1.51 26.94
N LEU A 294 14.38 0.61 26.39
CA LEU A 294 14.08 -0.16 25.20
C LEU A 294 14.51 -1.62 25.44
N HIS A 295 13.56 -2.54 25.46
CA HIS A 295 13.81 -3.98 25.45
C HIS A 295 13.18 -4.57 24.19
N ALA A 296 14.03 -4.89 23.21
CA ALA A 296 13.60 -5.44 21.94
C ALA A 296 13.26 -6.94 22.07
N PRO A 297 12.16 -7.42 21.44
CA PRO A 297 11.87 -8.84 21.37
C PRO A 297 12.84 -9.55 20.41
N GLY A 298 12.97 -10.87 20.59
CA GLY A 298 13.84 -11.69 19.74
C GLY A 298 13.40 -13.15 19.66
N GLY A 299 14.29 -14.02 19.21
CA GLY A 299 14.06 -15.45 19.07
C GLY A 299 13.69 -15.91 17.66
N HIS A 300 13.47 -17.21 17.50
CA HIS A 300 13.31 -17.83 16.18
C HIS A 300 12.06 -17.36 15.42
N GLY A 301 12.29 -16.70 14.27
CA GLY A 301 11.23 -16.15 13.43
C GLY A 301 10.68 -14.81 13.93
N VAL A 302 11.48 -14.04 14.67
CA VAL A 302 11.22 -12.62 14.97
C VAL A 302 12.32 -11.78 14.33
N ARG A 303 11.93 -10.78 13.54
CA ARG A 303 12.80 -9.75 12.97
C ARG A 303 12.30 -8.39 13.47
N LEU A 304 13.24 -7.52 13.81
CA LEU A 304 12.96 -6.15 14.23
C LEU A 304 13.81 -5.20 13.40
N ASP A 305 13.15 -4.37 12.60
CA ASP A 305 13.80 -3.28 11.88
C ASP A 305 13.53 -1.99 12.67
N THR A 306 14.57 -1.39 13.24
CA THR A 306 14.44 -0.20 14.09
C THR A 306 15.65 0.72 13.94
N HIS A 307 15.43 2.01 14.10
CA HIS A 307 16.48 3.04 14.16
C HIS A 307 16.61 3.65 15.57
N VAL A 308 15.70 3.31 16.49
CA VAL A 308 15.68 3.86 17.84
C VAL A 308 16.49 3.01 18.81
N TYR A 309 17.01 3.65 19.85
CA TYR A 309 17.78 3.03 20.93
C TYR A 309 17.43 3.73 22.26
N ALA A 310 17.79 3.11 23.39
CA ALA A 310 17.56 3.74 24.69
C ALA A 310 18.27 5.11 24.77
N GLY A 311 17.51 6.15 25.12
CA GLY A 311 17.97 7.55 25.12
C GLY A 311 17.69 8.32 23.83
N TYR A 312 17.20 7.69 22.77
CA TYR A 312 16.78 8.36 21.54
C TYR A 312 15.59 9.30 21.79
N SER A 313 15.62 10.49 21.20
CA SER A 313 14.53 11.47 21.28
C SER A 313 13.78 11.51 19.96
N ILE A 314 12.54 11.03 19.97
CA ILE A 314 11.65 11.01 18.82
C ILE A 314 11.22 12.45 18.53
N PRO A 315 11.55 13.00 17.35
CA PRO A 315 11.21 14.36 17.01
C PRO A 315 9.75 14.49 16.56
N PRO A 316 9.11 15.66 16.71
CA PRO A 316 7.70 15.86 16.38
C PRO A 316 7.43 16.12 14.88
N ASN A 317 8.49 16.26 14.06
CA ASN A 317 8.37 16.73 12.67
C ASN A 317 8.49 15.61 11.61
N TYR A 318 8.59 14.35 12.02
CA TYR A 318 8.63 13.20 11.11
C TYR A 318 7.51 12.21 11.44
N ASP A 319 7.44 11.14 10.65
CA ASP A 319 6.57 10.00 10.91
C ASP A 319 6.80 9.43 12.32
N SER A 320 5.74 8.93 12.95
CA SER A 320 5.74 8.38 14.30
C SER A 320 6.32 6.96 14.38
N MET A 321 6.56 6.29 13.25
CA MET A 321 7.07 4.92 13.20
C MET A 321 8.49 4.82 13.75
N ILE A 322 8.65 4.01 14.81
CA ILE A 322 9.93 3.79 15.49
C ILE A 322 10.51 2.41 15.23
N ALA A 323 9.66 1.42 14.94
CA ALA A 323 10.11 0.09 14.57
C ALA A 323 9.08 -0.65 13.71
N LYS A 324 9.54 -1.65 12.98
CA LYS A 324 8.71 -2.66 12.33
C LYS A 324 8.99 -3.98 13.02
N LEU A 325 7.97 -4.58 13.62
CA LEU A 325 8.06 -5.89 14.24
C LEU A 325 7.51 -6.92 13.26
N ILE A 326 8.35 -7.88 12.87
CA ILE A 326 8.00 -8.90 11.87
C ILE A 326 8.09 -10.28 12.50
N THR A 327 7.07 -11.12 12.32
CA THR A 327 7.11 -12.52 12.73
C THR A 327 6.85 -13.45 11.56
N THR A 328 7.57 -14.57 11.54
CA THR A 328 7.51 -15.55 10.45
C THR A 328 7.37 -16.97 11.00
N ALA A 329 6.46 -17.75 10.42
CA ALA A 329 6.19 -19.13 10.82
C ALA A 329 5.65 -20.00 9.69
N ARG A 330 5.44 -21.30 9.94
CA ARG A 330 4.94 -22.25 8.93
C ARG A 330 3.45 -22.09 8.67
N THR A 331 2.71 -21.61 9.66
CA THR A 331 1.28 -21.33 9.55
C THR A 331 0.99 -19.90 9.97
N ARG A 332 -0.12 -19.35 9.46
CA ARG A 332 -0.61 -18.04 9.88
C ARG A 332 -0.84 -17.97 11.39
N GLN A 333 -1.44 -19.00 11.97
CA GLN A 333 -1.70 -19.05 13.42
C GLN A 333 -0.40 -18.99 14.23
N GLU A 334 0.63 -19.74 13.84
CA GLU A 334 1.93 -19.67 14.51
C GLU A 334 2.58 -18.29 14.36
N ALA A 335 2.42 -17.61 13.22
CA ALA A 335 2.94 -16.25 13.03
C ALA A 335 2.23 -15.25 13.96
N ILE A 336 0.90 -15.39 14.12
CA ILE A 336 0.10 -14.63 15.10
C ILE A 336 0.58 -14.93 16.52
N ASP A 337 0.73 -16.19 16.90
CA ASP A 337 1.15 -16.58 18.26
C ASP A 337 2.56 -16.05 18.59
N LYS A 338 3.47 -16.09 17.62
CA LYS A 338 4.79 -15.45 17.75
C LYS A 338 4.69 -13.94 17.89
N MET A 339 3.79 -13.29 17.13
CA MET A 339 3.58 -11.84 17.21
C MET A 339 3.06 -11.43 18.58
N LYS A 340 2.11 -12.19 19.15
CA LYS A 340 1.59 -11.98 20.51
C LYS A 340 2.73 -11.97 21.54
N ARG A 341 3.54 -13.04 21.54
CA ARG A 341 4.71 -13.14 22.43
C ARG A 341 5.70 -11.99 22.19
N ALA A 342 6.03 -11.69 20.94
CA ALA A 342 7.00 -10.65 20.62
C ALA A 342 6.50 -9.25 21.05
N LEU A 343 5.20 -8.97 20.92
CA LEU A 343 4.59 -7.73 21.41
C LEU A 343 4.57 -7.66 22.94
N ASP A 344 4.31 -8.79 23.62
CA ASP A 344 4.33 -8.87 25.09
C ASP A 344 5.77 -8.70 25.66
N GLU A 345 6.80 -9.11 24.91
CA GLU A 345 8.21 -8.93 25.26
C GLU A 345 8.77 -7.54 24.91
N PHE A 346 8.05 -6.74 24.10
CA PHE A 346 8.54 -5.47 23.56
C PHE A 346 8.25 -4.31 24.53
N VAL A 347 9.26 -3.93 25.32
CA VAL A 347 9.15 -2.83 26.29
C VAL A 347 9.73 -1.55 25.70
N ILE A 348 8.91 -0.50 25.62
CA ILE A 348 9.32 0.85 25.26
C ILE A 348 8.74 1.81 26.31
N GLU A 349 9.60 2.50 27.04
CA GLU A 349 9.20 3.47 28.07
C GLU A 349 9.56 4.91 27.68
N GLY A 350 8.87 5.87 28.29
CA GLY A 350 9.04 7.32 28.05
C GLY A 350 8.09 7.89 27.00
N VAL A 351 7.49 7.05 26.15
CA VAL A 351 6.48 7.43 25.15
C VAL A 351 5.35 6.40 25.10
N LYS A 352 4.19 6.79 24.54
CA LYS A 352 3.12 5.85 24.20
C LYS A 352 3.39 5.22 22.84
N THR A 353 2.91 3.99 22.64
CA THR A 353 3.11 3.26 21.38
C THR A 353 1.86 2.52 20.92
N THR A 354 1.86 2.07 19.67
CA THR A 354 0.80 1.22 19.09
C THR A 354 0.89 -0.25 19.51
N ILE A 355 1.84 -0.65 20.36
CA ILE A 355 1.99 -2.04 20.83
C ILE A 355 0.68 -2.58 21.45
N PRO A 356 -0.04 -1.86 22.35
CA PRO A 356 -1.29 -2.36 22.92
C PRO A 356 -2.37 -2.61 21.86
N PHE A 357 -2.42 -1.78 20.81
CA PHE A 357 -3.35 -1.98 19.69
C PHE A 357 -3.03 -3.27 18.95
N HIS A 358 -1.77 -3.45 18.52
CA HIS A 358 -1.34 -4.65 17.81
C HIS A 358 -1.56 -5.90 18.65
N ARG A 359 -1.31 -5.82 19.96
CA ARG A 359 -1.50 -6.98 20.83
C ARG A 359 -2.97 -7.39 20.90
N GLN A 360 -3.89 -6.44 21.03
CA GLN A 360 -5.33 -6.72 21.00
C GLN A 360 -5.79 -7.19 19.61
N LEU A 361 -5.22 -6.65 18.53
CA LEU A 361 -5.51 -7.09 17.16
C LEU A 361 -5.21 -8.59 16.97
N MET A 362 -4.11 -9.10 17.55
CA MET A 362 -3.76 -10.52 17.48
C MET A 362 -4.72 -11.45 18.25
N ASP A 363 -5.62 -10.90 19.06
CA ASP A 363 -6.71 -11.63 19.73
C ASP A 363 -8.09 -11.41 19.08
N GLU A 364 -8.20 -10.49 18.11
CA GLU A 364 -9.48 -10.13 17.50
C GLU A 364 -9.97 -11.27 16.59
N PRO A 365 -11.14 -11.89 16.86
CA PRO A 365 -11.60 -13.07 16.12
C PRO A 365 -11.70 -12.85 14.61
N ALA A 366 -12.14 -11.67 14.18
CA ALA A 366 -12.21 -11.33 12.76
C ALA A 366 -10.82 -11.29 12.11
N TYR A 367 -9.81 -10.74 12.80
CA TYR A 367 -8.43 -10.75 12.34
C TYR A 367 -7.84 -12.16 12.31
N VAL A 368 -8.03 -12.95 13.37
CA VAL A 368 -7.52 -14.33 13.49
C VAL A 368 -8.14 -15.25 12.42
N LYS A 369 -9.38 -15.04 12.03
CA LYS A 369 -10.02 -15.79 10.92
C LYS A 369 -9.65 -15.27 9.52
N GLY A 370 -9.02 -14.10 9.43
CA GLY A 370 -8.76 -13.43 8.16
C GLY A 370 -9.99 -12.75 7.55
N GLU A 371 -11.03 -12.48 8.34
CA GLU A 371 -12.32 -11.88 7.96
C GLU A 371 -12.30 -10.36 8.17
N TYR A 372 -11.48 -9.64 7.39
CA TYR A 372 -11.33 -8.19 7.49
C TYR A 372 -11.28 -7.53 6.11
N THR A 373 -11.56 -6.23 6.07
CA THR A 373 -11.54 -5.38 4.86
C THR A 373 -10.87 -4.05 5.20
N THR A 374 -10.72 -3.13 4.24
CA THR A 374 -10.22 -1.78 4.53
C THR A 374 -11.10 -0.98 5.50
N ALA A 375 -12.34 -1.43 5.74
CA ALA A 375 -13.24 -0.84 6.72
C ALA A 375 -13.08 -1.40 8.14
N PHE A 376 -12.19 -2.37 8.37
CA PHE A 376 -12.03 -3.06 9.65
C PHE A 376 -11.87 -2.12 10.85
N MET A 377 -11.04 -1.08 10.72
CA MET A 377 -10.78 -0.13 11.80
C MET A 377 -11.98 0.78 12.13
N ASN A 378 -13.01 0.84 11.28
CA ASN A 378 -14.21 1.61 11.58
C ASN A 378 -15.04 0.99 12.71
N THR A 379 -14.91 -0.32 12.92
CA THR A 379 -15.66 -1.07 13.93
C THR A 379 -14.78 -1.60 15.06
N PHE A 380 -13.46 -1.65 14.88
CA PHE A 380 -12.53 -2.07 15.91
C PHE A 380 -12.56 -1.12 17.11
N LYS A 381 -12.60 -1.68 18.32
CA LYS A 381 -12.60 -0.92 19.58
C LYS A 381 -11.51 -1.44 20.50
N MET A 382 -10.64 -0.54 20.93
CA MET A 382 -9.66 -0.82 21.99
C MET A 382 -10.41 -1.20 23.28
N LYS A 383 -10.09 -2.37 23.83
CA LYS A 383 -10.46 -2.73 25.21
C LYS A 383 -9.61 -1.89 26.17
N PRO A 384 -10.16 -1.44 27.31
CA PRO A 384 -9.38 -0.74 28.33
C PRO A 384 -8.13 -1.52 28.72
N GLN A 385 -7.09 -0.81 29.13
CA GLN A 385 -5.93 -1.45 29.72
C GLN A 385 -6.36 -2.13 31.03
N GLU A 386 -6.18 -3.44 31.13
CA GLU A 386 -6.34 -4.14 32.41
C GLU A 386 -5.16 -3.72 33.31
N ASP A 387 -5.48 -3.32 34.55
CA ASP A 387 -4.52 -2.81 35.55
C ASP A 387 -3.53 -3.88 36.02
#